data_AF-A0A1X7SYB0-F1
#
_entry.id   AF-A0A1X7SYB0-F1
#
_cell.length_a   1.000
_cell.length_b   1.000
_cell.length_c   1.000
_cell.angle_alpha   90.00
_cell.angle_beta   90.00
_cell.angle_gamma   90.00
#
_symmetry.space_group_name_H-M   'P 1'
#
loop_
_entity.id
_entity.type
_entity.pdbx_description
1 polymer ?
#
loop_
_entity_poly.entity_id
_entity_poly.type
_entity_poly.pdbx_seq_one_letter_code
_entity_poly.pdbx_strand_id
1 'polypeptide(L)'
;MSLCYVSSDNFYNTDPENTDYAAEAGAYRTFQAEAIAVREIEPKQQEKEEEEANNPMLALENRTKESRREMDILDVLEEIKDINAQQEGVSFEQLMEKHLEKEREESQEEEQIVDALAK
;
A
#
# COMPACT_ATOMS: atom_id res chain seq x y z
N MET A 1 -12.87 14.53 -12.21
CA MET A 1 -13.73 15.14 -11.17
C MET A 1 -15.18 14.88 -11.57
N SER A 2 -15.74 13.73 -11.18
CA SER A 2 -17.17 13.43 -11.44
C SER A 2 -18.00 14.09 -10.33
N LEU A 3 -18.77 15.12 -10.67
CA LEU A 3 -19.73 15.71 -9.74
C LEU A 3 -20.84 14.69 -9.48
N CYS A 4 -20.95 14.21 -8.24
CA CYS A 4 -22.11 13.46 -7.77
C CYS A 4 -23.30 14.43 -7.67
N TYR A 5 -24.11 14.52 -8.72
CA TYR A 5 -25.41 15.18 -8.67
C TYR A 5 -26.43 14.09 -8.32
N VAL A 6 -26.88 14.03 -7.07
CA VAL A 6 -27.96 13.13 -6.66
C VAL A 6 -29.12 13.96 -6.16
N SER A 7 -30.12 14.09 -7.01
CA SER A 7 -31.45 14.60 -6.70
C SER A 7 -32.25 13.55 -5.91
N SER A 8 -31.89 13.34 -4.65
CA SER A 8 -32.65 12.45 -3.75
C SER A 8 -32.80 13.14 -2.40
N ASP A 9 -34.04 13.19 -1.90
CA ASP A 9 -34.36 13.79 -0.60
C ASP A 9 -33.85 12.86 0.51
N ASN A 10 -32.88 13.35 1.29
CA ASN A 10 -32.33 12.64 2.44
C ASN A 10 -33.10 13.03 3.70
N PHE A 11 -33.85 12.09 4.27
CA PHE A 11 -34.61 12.27 5.51
C PHE A 11 -33.77 11.84 6.73
N TYR A 12 -33.84 12.64 7.80
CA TYR A 12 -33.14 12.38 9.05
C TYR A 12 -34.13 12.28 10.21
N ASN A 13 -34.07 11.17 10.94
CA ASN A 13 -34.81 10.97 12.18
C ASN A 13 -33.97 11.37 13.37
N THR A 14 -34.61 11.94 14.39
CA THR A 14 -33.95 12.18 15.68
C THR A 14 -33.97 10.90 16.49
N ASP A 15 -32.80 10.43 16.92
CA ASP A 15 -32.65 9.29 17.82
C ASP A 15 -32.46 9.81 19.27
N PRO A 16 -33.45 9.61 20.15
CA PRO A 16 -33.40 10.09 21.53
C PRO A 16 -32.47 9.26 22.43
N GLU A 17 -32.12 8.03 22.07
CA GLU A 17 -31.25 7.19 22.90
C GLU A 17 -29.77 7.59 22.73
N ASN A 18 -29.38 7.90 21.48
CA ASN A 18 -28.00 8.25 21.15
C ASN A 18 -27.77 9.77 21.00
N THR A 19 -28.79 10.60 21.24
CA THR A 19 -28.73 12.06 21.07
C THR A 19 -28.18 12.51 19.70
N ASP A 20 -28.47 11.76 18.64
CA ASP A 20 -28.00 12.01 17.27
C ASP A 20 -29.16 11.88 16.27
N TYR A 21 -28.90 12.15 15.00
CA TYR A 21 -29.84 11.99 13.91
C TYR A 21 -29.45 10.81 13.00
N ALA A 22 -30.37 9.85 12.84
CA ALA A 22 -30.23 8.72 11.94
C ALA A 22 -30.70 9.09 10.51
N ALA A 23 -29.95 8.69 9.48
CA ALA A 23 -30.35 8.87 8.08
C ALA A 23 -31.21 7.68 7.62
N GLU A 24 -32.37 7.92 7.00
CA GLU A 24 -33.34 6.86 6.68
C GLU A 24 -33.14 6.17 5.32
N ALA A 25 -32.37 6.74 4.38
CA ALA A 25 -32.19 6.14 3.06
C ALA A 25 -30.85 6.46 2.39
N GLY A 26 -30.06 5.41 2.12
CA GLY A 26 -28.99 5.39 1.09
C GLY A 26 -27.75 6.25 1.33
N ALA A 27 -27.73 7.08 2.38
CA ALA A 27 -26.64 7.96 2.72
C ALA A 27 -26.09 7.64 4.11
N TYR A 28 -24.78 7.44 4.21
CA TYR A 28 -24.07 7.36 5.48
C TYR A 28 -23.39 8.69 5.75
N ARG A 29 -23.40 9.13 7.01
CA ARG A 29 -22.53 10.22 7.46
C ARG A 29 -21.10 9.72 7.52
N THR A 30 -20.12 10.59 7.28
CA THR A 30 -18.69 10.22 7.33
C THR A 30 -18.32 9.53 8.64
N PHE A 31 -18.81 10.03 9.78
CA PHE A 31 -18.58 9.41 11.09
C PHE A 31 -19.34 8.10 11.31
N GLN A 32 -20.52 7.93 10.70
CA GLN A 32 -21.28 6.68 10.79
C GLN A 32 -20.61 5.60 9.95
N ALA A 33 -20.03 5.95 8.80
CA ALA A 33 -19.24 5.01 7.99
C ALA A 33 -18.02 4.49 8.76
N GLU A 34 -17.31 5.37 9.47
CA GLU A 34 -16.19 4.97 10.34
C GLU A 34 -16.67 4.14 11.53
N ALA A 35 -17.74 4.55 12.21
CA ALA A 35 -18.30 3.80 13.33
C ALA A 35 -18.81 2.41 12.93
N ILE A 36 -19.42 2.26 11.77
CA ILE A 36 -19.85 0.97 11.21
C ILE A 36 -18.63 0.09 10.91
N ALA A 37 -17.59 0.65 10.29
CA ALA A 37 -16.36 -0.08 10.01
C ALA A 37 -15.70 -0.60 11.30
N VAL A 38 -15.59 0.23 12.33
CA VAL A 38 -15.06 -0.17 13.64
C VAL A 38 -15.92 -1.25 14.27
N ARG A 39 -17.25 -1.08 14.30
CA ARG A 39 -18.19 -2.04 14.87
C ARG A 39 -18.18 -3.41 14.19
N GLU A 40 -17.81 -3.50 12.92
CA GLU A 40 -17.65 -4.77 12.21
C GLU A 40 -16.28 -5.43 12.45
N ILE A 41 -15.25 -4.65 12.79
CA ILE A 41 -13.88 -5.10 13.00
C ILE A 41 -13.70 -5.60 14.44
N GLU A 42 -14.19 -4.86 15.42
CA GLU A 42 -14.07 -5.18 16.86
C GLU A 42 -14.53 -6.59 17.23
N PRO A 43 -15.74 -7.06 16.88
CA PRO A 43 -16.19 -8.39 17.27
C PRO A 43 -15.34 -9.49 16.62
N LYS A 44 -14.90 -9.28 15.37
CA LYS A 44 -14.02 -10.24 14.67
C LYS A 44 -12.62 -10.29 15.27
N GLN A 45 -12.15 -9.21 15.89
CA GLN A 45 -10.89 -9.20 16.62
C GLN A 45 -11.05 -9.90 17.97
N GLN A 46 -12.12 -9.59 18.71
CA GLN A 46 -12.43 -10.22 19.99
C GLN A 46 -12.62 -11.74 19.85
N GLU A 47 -13.36 -12.21 18.84
CA GLU A 47 -13.52 -13.65 18.57
C GLU A 47 -12.17 -14.34 18.35
N LYS A 48 -11.24 -13.71 17.60
CA LYS A 48 -9.90 -14.27 17.38
C LYS A 48 -9.06 -14.28 18.65
N GLU A 49 -9.11 -13.22 19.45
CA GLU A 49 -8.41 -13.14 20.73
C GLU A 49 -8.93 -14.18 21.72
N GLU A 50 -10.25 -14.43 21.75
CA GLU A 50 -10.85 -15.48 22.56
C GLU A 50 -10.46 -16.88 22.07
N GLU A 51 -10.44 -17.12 20.75
CA GLU A 51 -9.96 -18.39 20.18
C GLU A 51 -8.49 -18.67 20.51
N GLU A 52 -7.64 -17.64 20.46
CA GLU A 52 -6.23 -17.71 20.83
C GLU A 52 -6.05 -17.93 22.34
N ALA A 53 -6.84 -17.26 23.19
CA ALA A 53 -6.79 -17.42 24.64
C ALA A 53 -7.24 -18.81 25.09
N ASN A 54 -8.23 -19.38 24.40
CA ASN A 54 -8.73 -20.73 24.66
C ASN A 54 -7.78 -21.82 24.14
N ASN A 55 -6.90 -21.52 23.18
CA ASN A 55 -5.97 -22.49 22.59
C ASN A 55 -4.51 -21.99 22.61
N PRO A 56 -3.68 -22.46 23.57
CA PRO A 56 -2.31 -21.98 23.71
C PRO A 56 -1.39 -22.32 22.51
N MET A 57 -1.72 -23.33 21.71
CA MET A 57 -0.95 -23.66 20.49
C MET A 57 -1.21 -22.66 19.37
N LEU A 58 -2.46 -22.21 19.21
CA LEU A 58 -2.83 -21.22 18.21
C LEU A 58 -2.19 -19.86 18.51
N ALA A 59 -2.19 -19.45 19.78
CA ALA A 59 -1.49 -18.24 20.22
C ALA A 59 0.02 -18.30 19.91
N LEU A 60 0.66 -19.46 20.11
CA LEU A 60 2.08 -19.63 19.80
C LEU A 60 2.35 -19.58 18.28
N GLU A 61 1.49 -20.20 17.47
CA GLU A 61 1.57 -20.15 16.00
C GLU A 61 1.43 -18.72 15.48
N ASN A 62 0.42 -17.99 15.95
CA ASN A 62 0.17 -16.60 15.53
C ASN A 62 1.31 -15.67 15.92
N ARG A 63 1.84 -15.78 17.15
CA ARG A 63 3.04 -15.03 17.57
C ARG A 63 4.27 -15.34 16.71
N THR A 64 4.48 -16.60 16.36
CA THR A 64 5.62 -16.99 15.50
C THR A 64 5.47 -16.46 14.08
N LYS A 65 4.24 -16.48 13.56
CA LYS A 65 3.90 -15.97 12.24
C LYS A 65 4.02 -14.45 12.17
N GLU A 66 3.59 -13.75 13.22
CA GLU A 66 3.73 -12.30 13.37
C GLU A 66 5.21 -11.93 13.43
N SER A 67 5.98 -12.58 14.30
CA SER A 67 7.43 -12.35 14.39
C SER A 67 8.15 -12.58 13.06
N ARG A 68 7.76 -13.60 12.29
CA ARG A 68 8.33 -13.82 10.94
C ARG A 68 7.97 -12.68 9.98
N ARG A 69 6.71 -12.26 9.94
CA ARG A 69 6.29 -11.16 9.06
C ARG A 69 7.00 -9.86 9.39
N GLU A 70 7.19 -9.57 10.68
CA GLU A 70 7.93 -8.39 11.12
C GLU A 70 9.39 -8.45 10.63
N MET A 71 10.04 -9.61 10.72
CA MET A 71 11.39 -9.81 10.16
C MET A 71 11.40 -9.59 8.65
N ASP A 72 10.47 -10.22 7.91
CA ASP A 72 10.40 -10.09 6.45
C ASP A 72 10.20 -8.62 6.02
N ILE A 73 9.40 -7.85 6.77
CA ILE A 73 9.20 -6.42 6.50
C ILE A 73 10.46 -5.61 6.76
N LEU A 74 11.17 -5.89 7.86
CA LEU A 74 12.42 -5.20 8.21
C LEU A 74 13.51 -5.46 7.16
N ASP A 75 13.63 -6.70 6.70
CA ASP A 75 14.59 -7.07 5.65
C ASP A 75 14.32 -6.30 4.35
N VAL A 76 13.05 -6.18 3.94
CA VAL A 76 12.65 -5.40 2.76
C VAL A 76 12.96 -3.90 2.93
N LEU A 77 12.75 -3.36 4.13
CA LEU A 77 13.06 -1.95 4.40
C LEU A 77 14.57 -1.69 4.37
N GLU A 78 15.38 -2.63 4.85
CA GLU A 78 16.84 -2.55 4.77
C GLU A 78 17.32 -2.62 3.32
N GLU A 79 16.77 -3.52 2.51
CA GLU A 79 17.05 -3.59 1.07
C GLU A 79 16.75 -2.26 0.36
N ILE A 80 15.58 -1.67 0.61
CA ILE A 80 15.20 -0.37 0.04
C ILE A 80 16.18 0.72 0.48
N LYS A 81 16.58 0.71 1.75
CA LYS A 81 17.53 1.69 2.29
C LYS A 81 18.90 1.56 1.64
N ASP A 82 19.38 0.34 1.44
CA ASP A 82 20.67 0.07 0.79
C ASP A 82 20.64 0.50 -0.68
N ILE A 83 19.56 0.23 -1.40
CA ILE A 83 19.35 0.70 -2.77
C ILE A 83 19.37 2.24 -2.81
N ASN A 84 18.63 2.88 -1.90
CA ASN A 84 18.61 4.34 -1.83
C ASN A 84 20.00 4.91 -1.52
N ALA A 85 20.73 4.34 -0.57
CA ALA A 85 22.09 4.78 -0.23
C ALA A 85 23.07 4.63 -1.40
N GLN A 86 22.94 3.56 -2.21
CA GLN A 86 23.72 3.41 -3.44
C GLN A 86 23.34 4.47 -4.49
N GLN A 87 22.07 4.88 -4.54
CA GLN A 87 21.54 5.83 -5.51
C GLN A 87 21.72 7.30 -5.10
N GLU A 88 21.95 7.61 -3.82
CA GLU A 88 22.11 8.96 -3.27
C GLU A 88 23.21 9.80 -3.96
N GLY A 89 24.19 9.15 -4.59
CA GLY A 89 25.28 9.81 -5.30
C GLY A 89 25.07 10.06 -6.80
N VAL A 90 23.99 9.57 -7.41
CA VAL A 90 23.79 9.66 -8.87
C VAL A 90 22.95 10.89 -9.20
N SER A 91 23.58 11.91 -9.76
CA SER A 91 22.85 13.08 -10.27
C SER A 91 22.17 12.75 -11.61
N PHE A 92 21.06 13.42 -11.90
CA PHE A 92 20.34 13.26 -13.18
C PHE A 92 21.24 13.51 -14.39
N GLU A 93 22.17 14.48 -14.28
CA GLU A 93 23.13 14.81 -15.33
C GLU A 93 24.12 13.68 -15.59
N GLN A 94 24.64 13.05 -14.53
CA GLN A 94 25.56 11.91 -14.64
C GLN A 94 24.86 10.67 -15.24
N LEU A 95 23.57 10.51 -14.99
CA LEU A 95 22.77 9.42 -15.56
C LEU A 95 22.52 9.66 -17.06
N MET A 96 22.27 10.91 -17.45
CA MET A 96 22.14 11.33 -18.84
C MET A 96 23.46 11.15 -19.61
N GLU A 97 24.58 11.57 -19.04
CA GLU A 97 25.91 11.44 -19.64
C GLU A 97 26.27 9.98 -19.92
N LYS A 98 26.07 9.08 -18.93
CA LYS A 98 26.26 7.64 -19.11
C LYS A 98 25.38 7.03 -20.19
N HIS A 99 24.13 7.51 -20.32
CA HIS A 99 23.23 7.03 -21.37
C HIS A 99 23.73 7.43 -22.76
N LEU A 100 24.19 8.67 -22.92
CA LEU A 100 24.74 9.18 -24.19
C LEU A 100 26.10 8.56 -24.56
N GLU A 101 26.91 8.18 -23.57
CA GLU A 101 28.14 7.42 -23.81
C GLU A 101 27.84 6.01 -24.30
N LYS A 102 26.88 5.34 -23.66
CA LYS A 102 26.47 3.99 -24.06
C LYS A 102 25.90 3.94 -25.48
N GLU A 103 25.03 4.88 -25.85
CA GLU A 103 24.53 4.98 -27.24
C GLU A 103 25.66 5.21 -28.26
N ARG A 104 26.70 5.97 -27.88
CA ARG A 104 27.88 6.18 -28.73
C ARG A 104 28.69 4.90 -28.89
N GLU A 105 28.93 4.15 -27.82
CA GLU A 105 29.63 2.87 -27.89
C GLU A 105 28.87 1.86 -28.75
N GLU A 106 27.56 1.72 -28.56
CA GLU A 106 26.70 0.84 -29.37
C GLU A 106 26.76 1.19 -30.86
N SER A 107 26.71 2.49 -31.21
CA SER A 107 26.85 2.93 -32.60
C SER A 107 28.22 2.62 -33.21
N GLN A 108 29.29 2.72 -32.42
CA GLN A 108 30.64 2.40 -32.86
C GLN A 108 30.87 0.90 -33.03
N GLU A 109 30.28 0.08 -32.15
CA GLU A 109 30.29 -1.37 -32.27
C GLU A 109 29.51 -1.81 -33.52
N GLU A 110 28.35 -1.22 -33.78
CA GLU A 110 27.59 -1.46 -35.02
C GLU A 110 28.39 -1.09 -36.27
N GLU A 111 29.04 0.08 -36.30
CA GLU A 111 29.91 0.48 -37.41
C GLU A 111 31.09 -0.48 -37.60
N GLN A 112 31.71 -0.96 -36.51
CA GLN A 112 32.80 -1.93 -36.57
C GLN A 112 32.34 -3.30 -37.08
N ILE A 113 31.15 -3.75 -36.68
CA ILE A 113 30.54 -4.99 -37.18
C ILE A 113 30.23 -4.87 -38.67
N VAL A 114 29.73 -3.71 -39.11
CA VAL A 114 29.43 -3.44 -40.53
C VAL A 114 30.72 -3.39 -41.36
N ASP A 115 31.80 -2.75 -40.88
CA ASP A 115 33.10 -2.73 -41.59
C ASP A 115 33.75 -4.14 -41.63
N ALA A 116 33.59 -4.93 -40.57
CA ALA A 116 34.10 -6.31 -40.52
C ALA A 116 33.33 -7.26 -41.45
N LEU A 117 32.04 -7.02 -41.69
CA LEU A 117 31.22 -7.76 -42.66
C LEU A 117 31.46 -7.31 -44.12
N ALA A 118 31.99 -6.10 -44.32
CA ALA A 118 32.28 -5.53 -45.64
C ALA A 118 33.66 -5.94 -46.21
N LYS A 119 34.54 -6.55 -45.40
CA LYS A 119 35.84 -7.12 -45.82
C LYS A 119 35.74 -8.62 -46.08
#